data_AF-A0A662FEK6-F1
#
_entry.id   AF-A0A662FEK6-F1
#
_cell.length_a   1.000
_cell.length_b   1.000
_cell.length_c   1.000
_cell.angle_alpha   90.00
_cell.angle_beta   90.00
_cell.angle_gamma   90.00
#
_symmetry.space_group_name_H-M   'P 1'
#
loop_
_entity.id
_entity.type
_entity.pdbx_description
1 polymer ?
#
loop_
_entity_poly.entity_id
_entity_poly.type
_entity_poly.pdbx_seq_one_letter_code
_entity_poly.pdbx_strand_id
1 'polypeptide(L)' 'KIMENVAVLKVKENSNFVLEDIKGNSKEIQGKLLYIDFIKHKIVFE' A
#
# COMPACT_ATOMS: atom_id res chain seq x y z
N LYS A 1 6.72 4.21 -8.69
CA LYS A 1 5.44 3.46 -8.64
C LYS A 1 5.68 2.18 -7.87
N ILE A 2 5.00 1.99 -6.72
CA ILE A 2 5.31 0.91 -5.79
C ILE A 2 4.64 -0.41 -6.19
N MET A 3 3.34 -0.36 -6.49
CA MET A 3 2.48 -1.49 -6.88
C MET A 3 1.23 -0.99 -7.63
N GLU A 4 0.57 -1.86 -8.39
CA GLU A 4 -0.71 -1.60 -9.09
C GLU A 4 -1.82 -2.49 -8.53
N ASN A 5 -3.09 -2.09 -8.77
CA ASN A 5 -4.28 -2.89 -8.47
C ASN A 5 -4.29 -3.43 -7.04
N VAL A 6 -3.85 -2.61 -6.09
CA VAL A 6 -3.81 -2.96 -4.66
C VAL A 6 -5.23 -3.20 -4.18
N ALA A 7 -5.47 -4.38 -3.65
CA ALA A 7 -6.74 -4.78 -3.04
C ALA A 7 -6.70 -4.66 -1.51
N VAL A 8 -5.54 -4.93 -0.91
CA VAL A 8 -5.37 -4.91 0.55
C VAL A 8 -4.09 -4.15 0.94
N LEU A 9 -4.22 -3.29 1.94
CA LEU A 9 -3.12 -2.65 2.65
C LEU A 9 -3.14 -3.14 4.10
N LYS A 10 -2.11 -3.86 4.54
CA LYS A 10 -1.93 -4.31 5.93
C LYS A 10 -0.89 -3.43 6.60
N VAL A 11 -1.21 -2.89 7.77
CA VAL A 11 -0.28 -2.13 8.61
C VAL A 11 0.40 -3.10 9.58
N LYS A 12 1.73 -3.12 9.60
CA LYS A 12 2.53 -3.87 10.58
C LYS A 12 3.09 -2.91 11.63
N GLU A 13 3.71 -3.49 12.68
CA GLU A 13 4.50 -2.73 13.64
C GLU A 13 5.68 -2.01 12.95
N ASN A 14 6.20 -0.95 13.58
CA ASN A 14 7.38 -0.19 13.11
C ASN A 14 7.25 0.49 11.74
N SER A 15 6.05 0.93 11.38
CA SER A 15 5.79 1.66 10.12
C SER A 15 6.09 0.84 8.85
N ASN A 16 5.97 -0.48 8.95
CA ASN A 16 5.96 -1.38 7.79
C ASN A 16 4.54 -1.56 7.26
N PHE A 17 4.42 -1.70 5.94
CA PHE A 17 3.17 -1.96 5.24
C PHE A 17 3.33 -3.15 4.31
N VAL A 18 2.29 -3.98 4.22
CA VAL A 18 2.19 -5.01 3.18
C VAL A 18 1.06 -4.63 2.24
N LEU A 19 1.42 -4.48 0.97
CA LEU A 19 0.48 -4.27 -0.13
C LEU A 19 0.21 -5.63 -0.78
N GLU A 20 -1.06 -5.92 -1.06
CA GLU A 20 -1.49 -7.12 -1.79
C GLU A 20 -2.38 -6.71 -2.95
N ASP A 21 -2.11 -7.21 -4.16
CA ASP A 21 -2.88 -6.89 -5.35
C ASP A 21 -4.04 -7.86 -5.58
N ILE A 22 -4.92 -7.55 -6.54
CA ILE A 22 -6.05 -8.41 -6.94
C ILE A 22 -5.65 -9.80 -7.44
N LYS A 23 -4.37 -10.04 -7.75
CA LYS A 23 -3.85 -11.35 -8.17
C LYS A 23 -3.21 -12.11 -7.00
N GLY A 24 -3.19 -11.54 -5.80
CA GLY A 24 -2.58 -12.11 -4.60
C GLY A 24 -1.07 -11.91 -4.51
N ASN A 25 -0.44 -11.12 -5.40
CA ASN A 25 0.97 -10.78 -5.21
C ASN A 25 1.10 -9.83 -4.02
N SER A 26 2.14 -10.00 -3.22
CA SER A 26 2.39 -9.15 -2.06
C SER A 26 3.74 -8.46 -2.11
N LYS A 27 3.82 -7.27 -1.52
CA LYS A 27 5.04 -6.49 -1.39
C LYS A 27 5.08 -5.77 -0.06
N GLU A 28 6.17 -5.95 0.68
CA GLU A 28 6.43 -5.23 1.93
C GLU A 28 7.21 -3.95 1.62
N ILE A 29 6.81 -2.86 2.26
CA ILE A 29 7.47 -1.55 2.18
C ILE A 29 7.59 -0.96 3.58
N GLN A 30 8.62 -0.14 3.77
CA GLN A 30 8.80 0.69 4.95
C GLN A 30 8.60 2.15 4.56
N GLY A 31 7.94 2.93 5.40
CA GLY A 31 7.74 4.35 5.14
C GLY A 31 6.65 4.94 6.00
N LYS A 32 6.14 6.11 5.61
CA LYS A 32 5.03 6.77 6.28
C LYS A 32 3.88 6.92 5.30
N LEU A 33 2.68 6.47 5.67
CA LEU A 33 1.48 6.70 4.87
C LEU A 33 1.12 8.19 4.94
N LEU A 34 1.14 8.88 3.80
CA LEU A 34 0.75 10.30 3.71
C LEU A 34 -0.76 10.43 3.58
N TYR A 35 -1.35 9.81 2.55
CA TYR A 35 -2.80 9.81 2.35
C TYR A 35 -3.27 8.68 1.41
N ILE A 36 -4.57 8.41 1.44
CA ILE A 36 -5.28 7.53 0.51
C ILE A 36 -6.35 8.35 -0.21
N ASP A 37 -6.27 8.39 -1.53
CA ASP A 37 -7.28 9.01 -2.40
C ASP A 37 -8.12 7.90 -3.05
N PHE A 38 -9.33 7.69 -2.53
CA PHE A 38 -10.26 6.68 -3.04
C PHE A 38 -10.89 7.05 -4.38
N ILE A 39 -11.02 8.35 -4.70
CA ILE A 39 -11.60 8.81 -5.98
C ILE A 39 -10.62 8.55 -7.11
N LYS A 40 -9.33 8.86 -6.88
CA LYS A 40 -8.26 8.63 -7.86
C LYS A 40 -7.62 7.25 -7.76
N HIS A 41 -8.06 6.42 -6.82
CA HIS A 41 -7.52 5.09 -6.54
C HIS A 41 -5.99 5.11 -6.32
N LYS A 42 -5.51 5.99 -5.42
CA LYS A 42 -4.08 6.14 -5.10
C LYS A 42 -3.80 6.02 -3.61
N ILE A 43 -2.73 5.32 -3.28
CA ILE A 43 -2.15 5.26 -1.94
C ILE A 43 -0.78 5.93 -2.04
N VAL A 44 -0.53 6.94 -1.21
CA VAL A 44 0.70 7.75 -1.26
C VAL A 44 1.46 7.61 0.05
N PHE A 45 2.73 7.26 -0.09
CA PHE A 45 3.70 7.16 1.00
C PHE A 45 4.73 8.27 0.84
N GLU A 46 5.39 8.62 1.95
CA GLU A 46 6.57 9.51 1.98
C GLU A 46 7.77 8.90 1.26
#